data_AF-A0A4R9EZY9-F1
#
_entry.id   AF-A0A4R9EZY9-F1
#
_cell.length_a   1.000
_cell.length_b   1.000
_cell.length_c   1.000
_cell.angle_alpha   90.00
_cell.angle_beta   90.00
_cell.angle_gamma   90.00
#
_symmetry.space_group_name_H-M   'P 1'
#
loop_
_entity.id
_entity.type
_entity.pdbx_description
1 polymer ?
#
loop_
_entity_poly.entity_id
_entity_poly.type
_entity_poly.pdbx_seq_one_letter_code
_entity_poly.pdbx_strand_id
1 'polypeptide(L)'
;MKVAIVTANGSDSAAGTEATGGSYVRKTLTVGAAASGATSNSADLVWTGMPAGTFVGTEIWDSAGTPVRLWYGPLAASRTLLAGDELKITAGALTFALS
;
A
#
# COMPACT_ATOMS: atom_id res chain seq x y z
N MET A 1 -11.88 -0.48 -1.60
CA MET A 1 -10.49 -0.45 -2.10
C MET A 1 -9.57 -1.06 -1.06
N LYS A 2 -8.42 -1.58 -1.50
CA LYS A 2 -7.43 -2.26 -0.67
C LYS A 2 -6.04 -1.71 -0.94
N VAL A 3 -5.24 -1.54 0.11
CA VAL A 3 -3.82 -1.19 0.02
C VAL A 3 -2.98 -2.46 0.14
N ALA A 4 -2.13 -2.68 -0.85
CA ALA A 4 -1.07 -3.68 -0.84
C ALA A 4 0.28 -3.02 -0.56
N ILE A 5 1.16 -3.70 0.17
CA ILE A 5 2.57 -3.33 0.32
C ILE A 5 3.39 -4.23 -0.61
N VAL A 6 4.34 -3.64 -1.33
CA VAL A 6 5.16 -4.39 -2.31
C VAL A 6 6.64 -4.39 -1.94
N THR A 7 7.32 -5.49 -2.28
CA THR A 7 8.78 -5.66 -2.17
C THR A 7 9.51 -5.23 -3.45
N ALA A 8 8.80 -5.13 -4.57
CA ALA A 8 9.26 -4.51 -5.80
C ALA A 8 8.14 -3.63 -6.39
N ASN A 9 8.49 -2.41 -6.82
CA ASN A 9 7.51 -1.50 -7.43
C ASN A 9 7.02 -2.03 -8.78
N GLY A 10 5.75 -1.79 -9.07
CA GLY A 10 5.19 -1.99 -10.40
C GLY A 10 5.56 -0.87 -11.37
N SER A 11 5.04 -0.99 -12.58
CA SER A 11 5.10 0.00 -13.67
C SER A 11 3.70 0.16 -14.27
N ASP A 12 3.52 1.06 -15.24
CA ASP A 12 2.25 1.19 -15.97
C ASP A 12 1.79 -0.12 -16.63
N SER A 13 2.74 -0.99 -17.02
CA SER A 13 2.48 -2.24 -17.71
C SER A 13 2.31 -3.46 -16.79
N ALA A 14 2.77 -3.40 -15.54
CA ALA A 14 2.77 -4.56 -14.64
C ALA A 14 2.63 -4.20 -13.16
N ALA A 15 1.94 -5.08 -12.42
CA ALA A 15 1.90 -5.06 -10.97
C ALA A 15 3.29 -5.28 -10.36
N GLY A 16 3.52 -4.68 -9.20
CA GLY A 16 4.69 -4.95 -8.36
C GLY A 16 4.63 -6.34 -7.73
N THR A 17 5.66 -6.68 -6.98
CA THR A 17 5.69 -7.91 -6.18
C THR A 17 5.05 -7.65 -4.83
N GLU A 18 3.81 -8.09 -4.65
CA GLU A 18 3.11 -7.98 -3.37
C GLU A 18 3.79 -8.81 -2.27
N ALA A 19 3.82 -8.24 -1.06
CA ALA A 19 4.31 -8.93 0.12
C ALA A 19 3.53 -10.24 0.37
N THR A 20 4.23 -11.27 0.84
CA THR A 20 3.62 -12.55 1.23
C THR A 20 4.27 -13.10 2.49
N GLY A 21 3.53 -13.92 3.25
CA GLY A 21 3.99 -14.51 4.50
C GLY A 21 3.72 -13.65 5.73
N GLY A 22 4.11 -14.16 6.91
CA GLY A 22 3.77 -13.56 8.19
C GLY A 22 2.25 -13.43 8.37
N SER A 23 1.82 -12.31 8.95
CA SER A 23 0.40 -11.94 9.07
C SER A 23 -0.05 -10.93 8.02
N TYR A 24 0.72 -10.78 6.93
CA TYR A 24 0.41 -9.80 5.89
C TYR A 24 -0.92 -10.12 5.19
N VAL A 25 -1.79 -9.12 5.17
CA VAL A 25 -3.01 -9.06 4.36
C VAL A 25 -3.22 -7.63 3.87
N ARG A 26 -3.83 -7.44 2.70
CA ARG A 26 -4.18 -6.09 2.23
C ARG A 26 -5.09 -5.37 3.22
N LYS A 27 -4.83 -4.09 3.48
CA LYS A 27 -5.66 -3.27 4.39
C LYS A 27 -6.78 -2.59 3.64
N THR A 28 -7.94 -2.47 4.27
CA THR A 28 -9.05 -1.68 3.71
C THR A 28 -8.62 -0.22 3.66
N LEU A 29 -8.75 0.39 2.48
CA LEU A 29 -8.50 1.82 2.30
C LEU A 29 -9.80 2.59 2.44
N THR A 30 -9.84 3.51 3.40
CA THR A 30 -10.77 4.63 3.44
C THR A 30 -10.01 5.90 3.10
N VAL A 31 -10.62 6.80 2.35
CA VAL A 31 -9.99 8.06 1.92
C VAL A 31 -10.74 9.26 2.48
N GLY A 32 -10.04 10.38 2.63
CA GLY A 32 -10.66 11.67 2.88
C GLY A 32 -11.38 12.22 1.64
N ALA A 33 -12.04 13.36 1.81
CA ALA A 33 -12.56 14.12 0.68
C ALA A 33 -11.40 14.51 -0.26
N ALA A 34 -11.58 14.29 -1.56
CA ALA A 34 -10.59 14.68 -2.54
C ALA A 34 -10.63 16.21 -2.76
N ALA A 35 -9.45 16.81 -2.93
CA ALA A 35 -9.29 18.22 -3.27
C ALA A 35 -8.21 18.35 -4.35
N SER A 36 -8.46 19.18 -5.36
CA SER A 36 -7.53 19.41 -6.48
C SER A 36 -7.01 18.12 -7.14
N GLY A 37 -7.87 17.11 -7.26
CA GLY A 37 -7.53 15.82 -7.88
C GLY A 37 -6.69 14.88 -7.01
N ALA A 38 -6.42 15.22 -5.75
CA ALA A 38 -5.67 14.40 -4.80
C ALA A 38 -6.52 13.98 -3.61
N THR A 39 -6.19 12.82 -3.03
CA THR A 39 -6.73 12.37 -1.73
C THR A 39 -5.67 11.58 -0.95
N SER A 40 -6.02 11.21 0.29
CA SER A 40 -5.17 10.40 1.15
C SER A 40 -5.97 9.44 2.03
N ASN A 41 -5.29 8.47 2.63
CA ASN A 41 -5.89 7.56 3.59
C ASN A 41 -6.41 8.31 4.83
N SER A 42 -7.69 8.11 5.19
CA SER A 42 -8.32 8.82 6.32
C SER A 42 -8.09 8.16 7.69
N ALA A 43 -7.50 6.97 7.70
CA ALA A 43 -7.18 6.22 8.92
C ALA A 43 -5.79 5.58 8.79
N ASP A 44 -5.21 5.22 9.94
CA ASP A 44 -3.96 4.48 9.99
C ASP A 44 -4.11 3.10 9.33
N LEU A 45 -3.15 2.74 8.49
CA LEU A 45 -3.02 1.40 7.92
C LEU A 45 -1.89 0.70 8.66
N VAL A 46 -2.26 -0.29 9.47
CA VAL A 46 -1.31 -0.99 10.37
C VAL A 46 -1.24 -2.46 10.00
N TRP A 47 -0.03 -2.94 9.72
CA TRP A 47 0.29 -4.35 9.55
C TRP A 47 1.22 -4.80 10.67
N THR A 48 0.74 -5.67 11.54
CA THR A 48 1.54 -6.32 12.58
C THR A 48 2.00 -7.68 12.10
N GLY A 49 3.10 -8.21 12.67
CA GLY A 49 3.56 -9.56 12.36
C GLY A 49 4.04 -9.71 10.92
N MET A 50 4.71 -8.68 10.38
CA MET A 50 5.18 -8.67 9.00
C MET A 50 6.26 -9.74 8.75
N PRO A 51 6.37 -10.25 7.52
CA PRO A 51 7.51 -11.07 7.13
C PRO A 51 8.79 -10.23 7.08
N ALA A 52 9.94 -10.87 7.28
CA ALA A 52 11.22 -10.21 7.06
C ALA A 52 11.38 -9.84 5.59
N GLY A 53 11.84 -8.63 5.30
CA GLY A 53 12.03 -8.17 3.93
C GLY A 53 12.15 -6.66 3.80
N THR A 54 12.42 -6.21 2.58
CA THR A 54 12.47 -4.79 2.22
C THR A 54 11.22 -4.44 1.41
N PHE A 55 10.43 -3.51 1.93
CA PHE A 55 9.21 -3.01 1.32
C PHE A 55 9.48 -1.64 0.71
N VAL A 56 9.12 -1.46 -0.56
CA VAL A 56 9.57 -0.34 -1.39
C VAL A 56 8.45 0.54 -1.90
N GLY A 57 7.20 0.08 -1.79
CA GLY A 57 6.06 0.78 -2.37
C GLY A 57 4.72 0.27 -1.89
N THR A 58 3.69 0.89 -2.44
CA THR A 58 2.29 0.52 -2.22
C THR A 58 1.53 0.49 -3.53
N GLU A 59 0.49 -0.34 -3.55
CA GLU A 59 -0.47 -0.38 -4.65
C GLU A 59 -1.90 -0.31 -4.09
N ILE A 60 -2.79 0.33 -4.86
CA ILE A 60 -4.21 0.42 -4.54
C ILE A 60 -4.96 -0.45 -5.52
N TRP A 61 -5.79 -1.33 -4.97
CA TRP A 61 -6.63 -2.25 -5.71
C TRP A 61 -8.10 -1.96 -5.41
N ASP A 62 -8.98 -2.27 -6.36
CA ASP A 62 -10.41 -2.30 -6.09
C ASP A 62 -10.78 -3.46 -5.13
N SER A 63 -12.06 -3.78 -5.00
CA SER A 63 -12.53 -4.89 -4.17
C SER A 63 -13.44 -5.85 -4.93
N ALA A 64 -13.30 -5.89 -6.25
CA ALA A 64 -14.04 -6.79 -7.12
C ALA A 64 -13.56 -8.24 -6.97
N GLY A 65 -14.35 -9.20 -7.47
CA GLY A 65 -13.97 -10.62 -7.47
C GLY A 65 -12.69 -10.92 -8.25
N THR A 66 -12.42 -10.14 -9.30
CA THR A 66 -11.15 -10.11 -10.02
C THR A 66 -10.57 -8.70 -9.88
N PRO A 67 -9.72 -8.45 -8.86
CA PRO A 67 -9.32 -7.08 -8.55
C PRO A 67 -8.48 -6.43 -9.66
N VAL A 68 -8.75 -5.17 -9.95
CA VAL A 68 -7.91 -4.34 -10.83
C VAL A 68 -7.06 -3.38 -9.99
N ARG A 69 -5.80 -3.20 -10.38
CA ARG A 69 -4.90 -2.22 -9.77
C ARG A 69 -5.27 -0.83 -10.29
N LEU A 70 -5.59 0.08 -9.37
CA LEU A 70 -6.03 1.44 -9.66
C LEU A 70 -4.90 2.46 -9.56
N TRP A 71 -3.89 2.18 -8.74
CA TRP A 71 -2.76 3.07 -8.52
C TRP A 71 -1.55 2.31 -7.97
N TYR A 72 -0.35 2.83 -8.21
CA TYR A 72 0.88 2.36 -7.59
C TYR A 72 1.83 3.54 -7.33
N GLY A 73 2.70 3.38 -6.34
CA GLY A 73 3.75 4.36 -6.10
C GLY A 73 4.76 3.92 -5.04
N PRO A 74 6.00 4.43 -5.12
CA PRO A 74 7.05 4.10 -4.18
C PRO A 74 6.78 4.72 -2.80
N LEU A 75 7.32 4.08 -1.76
CA LEU A 75 7.46 4.73 -0.46
C LEU A 75 8.54 5.82 -0.58
N ALA A 76 8.38 6.91 0.18
CA ALA A 76 9.40 7.96 0.26
C ALA A 76 10.77 7.40 0.73
N ALA A 77 10.74 6.39 1.59
CA ALA A 77 11.90 5.59 1.97
C ALA A 77 11.49 4.12 2.09
N SER A 78 12.28 3.23 1.47
CA SER A 78 12.09 1.78 1.64
C SER A 78 12.27 1.38 3.10
N ARG A 79 11.47 0.41 3.54
CA ARG A 79 11.50 -0.09 4.91
C ARG A 79 11.97 -1.54 4.94
N THR A 80 13.09 -1.80 5.60
CA THR A 80 13.53 -3.16 5.91
C THR A 80 13.00 -3.55 7.28
N LEU A 81 12.30 -4.68 7.35
CA LEU A 81 11.72 -5.23 8.57
C LEU A 81 12.29 -6.60 8.86
N LEU A 82 12.35 -6.94 10.15
CA LEU A 82 12.54 -8.31 10.63
C LEU A 82 11.17 -9.00 10.78
N ALA A 83 11.20 -10.33 10.90
CA ALA A 83 9.98 -11.11 11.07
C ALA A 83 9.32 -10.75 12.40
N GLY A 84 8.04 -10.38 12.37
CA GLY A 84 7.26 -9.97 13.54
C GLY A 84 7.07 -8.45 13.67
N ASP A 85 7.85 -7.66 12.94
CA ASP A 85 7.79 -6.19 13.01
C ASP A 85 6.45 -5.63 12.53
N GLU A 86 6.21 -4.37 12.89
CA GLU A 86 5.06 -3.58 12.42
C GLU A 86 5.45 -2.66 11.26
N LEU A 87 4.61 -2.63 10.23
CA LEU A 87 4.56 -1.56 9.23
C LEU A 87 3.31 -0.72 9.46
N LYS A 88 3.49 0.60 9.54
CA LYS A 88 2.39 1.55 9.66
C LYS A 88 2.52 2.66 8.63
N ILE A 89 1.41 2.95 7.96
CA ILE A 89 1.19 4.19 7.20
C ILE A 89 0.17 5.00 7.99
N THR A 90 0.57 6.16 8.50
CA THR A 90 -0.32 7.03 9.27
C THR A 90 -1.40 7.63 8.39
N ALA A 91 -2.54 8.00 8.97
CA ALA A 91 -3.55 8.82 8.29
C ALA A 91 -2.90 10.03 7.59
N GLY A 92 -3.30 10.29 6.35
CA GLY A 92 -2.78 11.38 5.52
C GLY A 92 -1.43 11.12 4.84
N ALA A 93 -0.71 10.05 5.16
CA ALA A 93 0.64 9.83 4.62
C ALA A 93 0.64 9.14 3.23
N LEU A 94 -0.36 8.33 2.91
CA LEU A 94 -0.53 7.78 1.57
C LEU A 94 -1.34 8.77 0.73
N THR A 95 -0.66 9.60 -0.05
CA THR A 95 -1.27 10.55 -0.98
C THR A 95 -1.20 10.04 -2.41
N PHE A 96 -2.28 10.19 -3.16
CA PHE A 96 -2.31 9.89 -4.59
C PHE A 96 -3.23 10.88 -5.31
N ALA A 97 -2.88 11.19 -6.56
CA ALA A 97 -3.53 12.22 -7.35
C ALA A 97 -3.71 11.77 -8.80
N LEU A 98 -4.63 12.43 -9.51
CA LEU A 98 -4.76 12.33 -10.95
C LEU A 98 -3.55 13.00 -11.62
N SER A 99 -2.92 12.30 -12.56
CA SER A 99 -1.81 12.77 -13.39
C SER A 99 -2.23 12.94 -14.84
#